data_AF-A0A7C5W6Q8-F1
#
_entry.id   AF-A0A7C5W6Q8-F1
#
_cell.length_a   1.000
_cell.length_b   1.000
_cell.length_c   1.000
_cell.angle_alpha   90.00
_cell.angle_beta   90.00
_cell.angle_gamma   90.00
#
_symmetry.space_group_name_H-M   'P 1'
#
loop_
_entity.id
_entity.type
_entity.pdbx_description
1 polymer ?
#
loop_
_entity_poly.entity_id
_entity_poly.type
_entity_poly.pdbx_seq_one_letter_code
_entity_poly.pdbx_strand_id
1 'polypeptide(L)'
;MSTFEIGSETAKGGFANEKEICRKFNNWKKDNEARIWLGIMGYNSGEIDSLEAIQIPVRIKKEDADKMGLRDTFEELMKFKKADAQIRIVITIGKIVKIENLSLKKANPDADYNQVDKRWVDTYKEMWGFDDEIALGLKLFTGEISPSYHPELIKVSSLRDKERQRIFLDELIDRLREKIVEFFRENKILVVSDILKGRGGLSANWILVTKYNKNDDTTTWILKDINTAMNFFGAGNVEISPKGSLYIGKITMQRKGGTPDPTKLQFKIKPCELFKLGK
;
A
#
# COMPACT_ATOMS: atom_id res chain seq x y z
N MET A 1 17.30 19.80 13.33
CA MET A 1 17.09 19.43 11.92
C MET A 1 15.92 20.26 11.43
N SER A 2 16.13 21.12 10.44
CA SER A 2 15.04 21.84 9.77
C SER A 2 14.24 20.78 8.99
N THR A 3 13.02 20.48 9.41
CA THR A 3 12.10 19.65 8.63
C THR A 3 11.62 20.51 7.47
N PHE A 4 12.13 20.22 6.27
CA PHE A 4 11.66 20.84 5.03
C PHE A 4 10.26 20.30 4.74
N GLU A 5 9.25 20.85 5.42
CA GLU A 5 7.86 20.45 5.26
C GLU A 5 7.23 21.26 4.14
N ILE A 6 7.35 20.74 2.92
CA ILE A 6 6.48 21.17 1.84
C ILE A 6 5.16 20.41 1.98
N GLY A 7 4.07 21.14 1.83
CA GLY A 7 2.72 20.62 1.86
C GLY A 7 2.39 19.85 0.59
N SER A 8 1.39 20.31 -0.15
CA SER A 8 1.12 19.83 -1.50
C SER A 8 1.51 20.86 -2.54
N GLU A 9 2.06 20.41 -3.66
CA GLU A 9 2.49 21.27 -4.76
C GLU A 9 1.75 20.93 -6.05
N THR A 10 1.60 21.89 -6.95
CA THR A 10 0.95 21.68 -8.26
C THR A 10 1.92 22.03 -9.37
N ALA A 11 2.16 21.07 -10.26
CA ALA A 11 3.04 21.21 -11.41
C ALA A 11 2.27 21.10 -12.71
N LYS A 12 2.76 21.74 -13.78
CA LYS A 12 2.15 21.65 -15.12
C LYS A 12 2.44 20.29 -15.76
N GLY A 13 1.49 19.81 -16.56
CA GLY A 13 1.53 18.54 -17.27
C GLY A 13 1.10 17.35 -16.41
N GLY A 14 0.71 16.27 -17.09
CA GLY A 14 0.44 14.98 -16.48
C GLY A 14 1.70 14.13 -16.31
N PHE A 15 2.28 14.06 -15.11
CA PHE A 15 3.34 13.08 -14.78
C PHE A 15 2.85 12.04 -13.76
N ALA A 16 1.74 11.40 -14.08
CA ALA A 16 1.16 10.41 -13.20
C ALA A 16 1.80 9.02 -13.35
N ASN A 17 2.86 8.79 -14.14
CA ASN A 17 3.40 7.45 -14.34
C ASN A 17 4.86 7.28 -13.91
N GLU A 18 5.20 6.03 -13.61
CA GLU A 18 6.46 5.57 -13.05
C GLU A 18 7.64 5.98 -13.94
N LYS A 19 7.50 5.82 -15.25
CA LYS A 19 8.52 6.18 -16.24
C LYS A 19 8.81 7.67 -16.20
N GLU A 20 7.77 8.50 -16.10
CA GLU A 20 7.91 9.94 -16.08
C GLU A 20 8.53 10.44 -14.78
N ILE A 21 8.16 9.86 -13.63
CA ILE A 21 8.79 10.18 -12.35
C ILE A 21 10.26 9.76 -12.35
N CYS A 22 10.61 8.59 -12.89
CA CYS A 22 12.01 8.19 -13.10
C CYS A 22 12.75 9.20 -14.00
N ARG A 23 12.13 9.64 -15.10
CA ARG A 23 12.70 10.65 -16.01
C ARG A 23 12.98 11.97 -15.28
N LYS A 24 12.06 12.42 -14.44
CA LYS A 24 12.22 13.63 -13.62
C LYS A 24 13.39 13.51 -12.66
N PHE A 25 13.46 12.42 -11.88
CA PHE A 25 14.59 12.15 -11.00
C PHE A 25 15.91 12.06 -11.77
N ASN A 26 15.99 11.30 -12.85
CA ASN A 26 17.21 11.19 -13.67
C ASN A 26 17.63 12.54 -14.31
N ASN A 27 16.70 13.50 -14.40
CA ASN A 27 16.95 14.86 -14.87
C ASN A 27 16.92 15.89 -13.72
N TRP A 28 17.17 15.49 -12.47
CA TRP A 28 17.04 16.36 -11.28
C TRP A 28 17.86 17.66 -11.38
N LYS A 29 18.97 17.66 -12.12
CA LYS A 29 19.77 18.87 -12.37
C LYS A 29 19.01 19.96 -13.12
N LYS A 30 17.95 19.62 -13.85
CA LYS A 30 17.12 20.56 -14.64
C LYS A 30 15.64 20.54 -14.27
N ASP A 31 15.16 19.50 -13.60
CA ASP A 31 13.76 19.31 -13.24
C ASP A 31 13.46 19.90 -11.86
N ASN A 32 12.51 20.84 -11.79
CA ASN A 32 12.20 21.56 -10.55
C ASN A 32 11.52 20.65 -9.51
N GLU A 33 10.55 19.84 -9.93
CA GLU A 33 9.84 18.93 -9.03
C GLU A 33 10.80 17.92 -8.41
N ALA A 34 11.73 17.35 -9.20
CA ALA A 34 12.73 16.43 -8.68
C ALA A 34 13.65 17.06 -7.63
N ARG A 35 14.08 18.33 -7.80
CA ARG A 35 14.87 19.02 -6.77
C ARG A 35 14.07 19.25 -5.49
N ILE A 36 12.78 19.57 -5.62
CA ILE A 36 11.89 19.72 -4.47
C ILE A 36 11.74 18.37 -3.74
N TRP A 37 11.51 17.27 -4.47
CA TRP A 37 11.44 15.94 -3.89
C TRP A 37 12.71 15.56 -3.15
N LEU A 38 13.88 15.81 -3.75
CA LEU A 38 15.17 15.57 -3.11
C LEU A 38 15.32 16.39 -1.82
N GLY A 39 14.88 17.65 -1.82
CA GLY A 39 14.85 18.49 -0.63
C GLY A 39 13.95 17.93 0.48
N ILE A 40 12.73 17.48 0.14
CA ILE A 40 11.82 16.79 1.07
C ILE A 40 12.46 15.51 1.62
N MET A 41 13.19 14.79 0.77
CA MET A 41 13.92 13.58 1.14
C MET A 41 15.19 13.86 1.98
N GLY A 42 15.52 15.13 2.25
CA GLY A 42 16.66 15.53 3.07
C GLY A 42 17.98 15.66 2.30
N TYR A 43 17.94 15.68 0.97
CA TYR A 43 19.12 15.80 0.11
C TYR A 43 19.30 17.23 -0.41
N ASN A 44 20.51 17.76 -0.24
CA ASN A 44 20.94 18.95 -0.96
C ASN A 44 21.30 18.57 -2.40
N SER A 45 20.51 19.03 -3.38
CA SER A 45 20.75 18.74 -4.79
C SER A 45 22.16 19.16 -5.25
N GLY A 46 22.76 20.23 -4.69
CA GLY A 46 24.11 20.66 -5.06
C GLY A 46 25.23 19.69 -4.66
N GLU A 47 24.96 18.77 -3.73
CA GLU A 47 25.93 17.81 -3.18
C GLU A 47 25.82 16.42 -3.81
N ILE A 48 24.83 16.19 -4.67
CA ILE A 48 24.62 14.89 -5.32
C ILE A 48 25.59 14.72 -6.49
N ASP A 49 26.49 13.76 -6.39
CA ASP A 49 27.43 13.41 -7.46
C ASP A 49 26.70 12.71 -8.61
N SER A 50 25.91 11.70 -8.28
CA SER A 50 25.11 10.93 -9.23
C SER A 50 23.80 10.47 -8.62
N LEU A 51 22.79 10.34 -9.47
CA LEU A 51 21.47 9.82 -9.12
C LEU A 51 20.97 8.95 -10.26
N GLU A 52 20.46 7.76 -9.91
CA GLU A 52 19.78 6.86 -10.83
C GLU A 52 18.42 6.45 -10.26
N ALA A 53 17.35 6.74 -11.00
CA ALA A 53 15.99 6.32 -10.68
C ALA A 53 15.54 5.21 -11.64
N ILE A 54 15.19 4.06 -11.05
CA ILE A 54 14.86 2.82 -11.75
C ILE A 54 13.44 2.41 -11.37
N GLN A 55 12.61 2.13 -12.38
CA GLN A 55 11.30 1.54 -12.13
C GLN A 55 11.47 0.09 -11.68
N ILE A 56 10.84 -0.27 -10.56
CA ILE A 56 10.79 -1.66 -10.11
C ILE A 56 9.59 -2.35 -10.78
N PRO A 57 9.81 -3.41 -11.56
CA PRO A 57 8.72 -4.16 -12.18
C PRO A 57 7.74 -4.71 -11.14
N VAL A 58 6.46 -4.74 -11.49
CA VAL A 58 5.42 -5.36 -10.66
C VAL A 58 5.67 -6.87 -10.53
N ARG A 59 6.15 -7.50 -11.61
CA ARG A 59 6.59 -8.89 -11.65
C ARG A 59 8.09 -8.91 -11.87
N ILE A 60 8.81 -9.50 -10.91
CA ILE A 60 10.26 -9.66 -10.98
C ILE A 60 10.53 -11.15 -11.26
N LYS A 61 11.36 -11.45 -12.26
CA LYS A 61 11.84 -12.82 -12.48
C LYS A 61 12.94 -13.13 -11.47
N LYS A 62 13.10 -14.40 -11.10
CA LYS A 62 14.15 -14.82 -10.15
C LYS A 62 15.54 -14.33 -10.57
N GLU A 63 15.89 -14.52 -11.84
CA GLU A 63 17.14 -14.05 -12.45
C GLU A 63 17.36 -12.53 -12.35
N ASP A 64 16.28 -11.75 -12.37
CA ASP A 64 16.35 -10.29 -12.25
C ASP A 64 16.50 -9.88 -10.80
N ALA A 65 15.84 -10.57 -9.86
CA ALA A 65 15.97 -10.34 -8.43
C ALA A 65 17.41 -10.54 -7.93
N ASP A 66 18.08 -11.59 -8.43
CA ASP A 66 19.47 -11.91 -8.07
C ASP A 66 20.43 -10.77 -8.48
N LYS A 67 20.12 -10.06 -9.57
CA LYS A 67 20.89 -8.90 -10.05
C LYS A 67 20.65 -7.63 -9.23
N MET A 68 19.61 -7.59 -8.40
CA MET A 68 19.27 -6.40 -7.60
C MET A 68 20.14 -6.25 -6.34
N GLY A 69 21.04 -7.21 -6.07
CA GLY A 69 21.96 -7.18 -4.93
C GLY A 69 21.25 -7.21 -3.57
N LEU A 70 20.06 -7.79 -3.52
CA LEU A 70 19.25 -7.88 -2.31
C LEU A 70 19.70 -9.08 -1.47
N ARG A 71 19.63 -8.92 -0.13
CA ARG A 71 19.91 -10.03 0.80
C ARG A 71 18.72 -10.98 0.98
N ASP A 72 17.52 -10.50 0.67
CA ASP A 72 16.28 -11.27 0.81
C ASP A 72 16.27 -12.44 -0.18
N THR A 73 15.72 -13.59 0.23
CA THR A 73 15.42 -14.67 -0.72
C THR A 73 14.37 -14.20 -1.73
N PHE A 74 14.32 -14.81 -2.91
CA PHE A 74 13.31 -14.48 -3.92
C PHE A 74 11.88 -14.65 -3.36
N GLU A 75 11.66 -15.70 -2.57
CA GLU A 75 10.40 -16.00 -1.92
C GLU A 75 10.01 -14.91 -0.91
N GLU A 76 10.93 -14.48 -0.04
CA GLU A 76 10.70 -13.37 0.90
C GLU A 76 10.45 -12.05 0.17
N LEU A 77 11.21 -11.79 -0.89
CA LEU A 77 11.05 -10.60 -1.71
C LEU A 77 9.64 -10.56 -2.30
N MET A 78 9.18 -11.63 -2.94
CA MET A 78 7.84 -11.66 -3.54
C MET A 78 6.72 -11.65 -2.49
N LYS A 79 6.98 -12.20 -1.29
CA LYS A 79 6.02 -12.22 -0.18
C LYS A 79 5.83 -10.84 0.45
N PHE A 80 6.88 -10.05 0.62
CA PHE A 80 6.82 -8.76 1.33
C PHE A 80 7.00 -7.52 0.45
N LYS A 81 7.31 -7.69 -0.84
CA LYS A 81 7.30 -6.59 -1.81
C LYS A 81 5.88 -6.05 -1.95
N LYS A 82 5.79 -4.72 -1.99
CA LYS A 82 4.53 -4.03 -2.25
C LYS A 82 3.96 -4.33 -3.64
N ALA A 83 2.64 -4.36 -3.70
CA ALA A 83 1.89 -4.57 -4.93
C ALA A 83 1.78 -3.32 -5.82
N ASP A 84 2.14 -2.15 -5.31
CA ASP A 84 2.07 -0.91 -6.07
C ASP A 84 3.31 -0.61 -6.90
N ALA A 85 3.15 0.39 -7.75
CA ALA A 85 4.22 0.97 -8.53
C ALA A 85 5.34 1.46 -7.62
N GLN A 86 6.55 0.97 -7.86
CA GLN A 86 7.72 1.29 -7.06
C GLN A 86 8.83 1.85 -7.95
N ILE A 87 9.56 2.82 -7.42
CA ILE A 87 10.80 3.35 -7.99
C ILE A 87 11.89 3.17 -6.95
N ARG A 88 13.07 2.74 -7.39
CA ARG A 88 14.28 2.78 -6.57
C ARG A 88 15.15 3.93 -7.05
N ILE A 89 15.60 4.74 -6.12
CA ILE A 89 16.49 5.87 -6.36
C ILE A 89 17.81 5.55 -5.68
N VAL A 90 18.89 5.48 -6.46
CA VAL A 90 20.26 5.29 -5.99
C VAL A 90 20.94 6.65 -6.05
N ILE A 91 21.41 7.14 -4.90
CA ILE A 91 22.03 8.46 -4.78
C ILE A 91 23.46 8.27 -4.27
N THR A 92 24.42 8.88 -4.96
CA THR A 92 25.83 8.87 -4.55
C THR A 92 26.24 10.27 -4.11
N ILE A 93 26.83 10.36 -2.91
CA ILE A 93 27.41 11.58 -2.33
C ILE A 93 28.77 11.23 -1.75
N GLY A 94 29.83 11.72 -2.38
CA GLY A 94 31.21 11.31 -2.15
C GLY A 94 31.39 9.80 -2.31
N LYS A 95 31.67 9.11 -1.20
CA LYS A 95 31.84 7.64 -1.16
C LYS A 95 30.61 6.91 -0.62
N ILE A 96 29.53 7.64 -0.33
CA ILE A 96 28.32 7.10 0.30
C ILE A 96 27.26 6.85 -0.77
N VAL A 97 26.75 5.62 -0.81
CA VAL A 97 25.58 5.25 -1.60
C VAL A 97 24.36 5.18 -0.69
N LYS A 98 23.29 5.87 -1.08
CA LYS A 98 21.97 5.82 -0.44
C LYS A 98 20.97 5.21 -1.41
N ILE A 99 20.05 4.40 -0.88
CA ILE A 99 18.99 3.77 -1.65
C ILE A 99 17.66 4.20 -1.04
N GLU A 100 16.82 4.83 -1.86
CA GLU A 100 15.51 5.33 -1.48
C GLU A 100 14.45 4.67 -2.37
N ASN A 101 13.55 3.90 -1.76
CA ASN A 101 12.44 3.27 -2.47
C ASN A 101 11.19 4.13 -2.34
N LEU A 102 10.61 4.50 -3.47
CA LEU A 102 9.41 5.32 -3.56
C LEU A 102 8.21 4.49 -3.97
N SER A 103 7.14 4.54 -3.18
CA SER A 103 5.82 3.99 -3.51
C SER A 103 4.98 5.04 -4.24
N LEU A 104 4.40 4.69 -5.39
CA LEU A 104 3.62 5.59 -6.20
C LEU A 104 2.11 5.29 -6.14
N LYS A 105 1.31 6.33 -5.89
CA LYS A 105 -0.16 6.26 -5.95
C LYS A 105 -0.73 7.36 -6.83
N LYS A 106 -1.37 6.94 -7.91
CA LYS A 106 -2.19 7.81 -8.77
C LYS A 106 -3.57 7.91 -8.15
N ALA A 107 -3.97 9.10 -7.75
CA ALA A 107 -5.29 9.36 -7.20
C ALA A 107 -6.16 10.00 -8.28
N ASN A 108 -7.40 9.51 -8.39
CA ASN A 108 -8.42 10.09 -9.24
C ASN A 108 -9.42 10.84 -8.34
N PRO A 109 -9.69 12.15 -8.55
CA PRO A 109 -10.68 12.88 -7.76
C PRO A 109 -12.04 12.17 -7.66
N ASP A 110 -12.46 11.49 -8.73
CA ASP A 110 -13.77 10.85 -8.82
C ASP A 110 -13.79 9.41 -8.27
N ALA A 111 -12.61 8.86 -7.94
CA ALA A 111 -12.45 7.47 -7.51
C ALA A 111 -11.21 7.29 -6.60
N ASP A 112 -11.18 8.01 -5.48
CA ASP A 112 -10.08 7.99 -4.51
C ASP A 112 -10.16 6.78 -3.56
N TYR A 113 -10.02 5.58 -4.10
CA TYR A 113 -10.00 4.35 -3.30
C TYR A 113 -9.07 3.29 -3.90
N ASN A 114 -7.81 3.35 -3.50
CA ASN A 114 -6.72 2.63 -4.15
C ASN A 114 -6.34 1.37 -3.38
N GLN A 115 -6.11 0.28 -4.12
CA GLN A 115 -5.51 -0.94 -3.56
C GLN A 115 -4.08 -0.66 -3.08
N VAL A 116 -3.75 -1.15 -1.89
CA VAL A 116 -2.38 -1.12 -1.34
C VAL A 116 -1.76 -2.50 -1.26
N ASP A 117 -2.55 -3.51 -0.86
CA ASP A 117 -2.13 -4.92 -0.89
C ASP A 117 -3.33 -5.83 -1.18
N LYS A 118 -3.06 -7.05 -1.67
CA LYS A 118 -4.06 -8.07 -1.95
C LYS A 118 -3.43 -9.44 -2.17
N ARG A 119 -3.85 -10.43 -1.37
CA ARG A 119 -3.35 -11.81 -1.42
C ARG A 119 -4.46 -12.79 -1.02
N TRP A 120 -4.19 -14.08 -1.18
CA TRP A 120 -5.01 -15.15 -0.60
C TRP A 120 -4.89 -15.12 0.92
N VAL A 121 -5.93 -15.58 1.63
CA VAL A 121 -5.94 -15.58 3.10
C VAL A 121 -4.75 -16.35 3.67
N ASP A 122 -4.39 -17.49 3.10
CA ASP A 122 -3.28 -18.31 3.60
C ASP A 122 -1.93 -17.60 3.48
N THR A 123 -1.74 -16.73 2.47
CA THR A 123 -0.52 -15.93 2.39
C THR A 123 -0.40 -14.99 3.58
N TYR A 124 -1.49 -14.34 3.99
CA TYR A 124 -1.49 -13.50 5.18
C TYR A 124 -1.39 -14.31 6.47
N LYS A 125 -1.96 -15.52 6.50
CA LYS A 125 -1.81 -16.46 7.62
C LYS A 125 -0.34 -16.73 7.89
N GLU A 126 0.42 -17.05 6.85
CA GLU A 126 1.86 -17.27 6.99
C GLU A 126 2.64 -15.98 7.30
N MET A 127 2.17 -14.81 6.85
CA MET A 127 2.87 -13.54 7.10
C MET A 127 2.70 -13.06 8.54
N TRP A 128 1.50 -13.22 9.11
CA TRP A 128 1.12 -12.63 10.39
C TRP A 128 0.84 -13.66 11.50
N GLY A 129 0.88 -14.95 11.18
CA GLY A 129 0.81 -16.03 12.16
C GLY A 129 -0.54 -16.19 12.86
N PHE A 130 -1.65 -15.76 12.23
CA PHE A 130 -2.97 -16.04 12.78
C PHE A 130 -3.36 -17.52 12.62
N ASP A 131 -4.24 -18.01 13.50
CA ASP A 131 -4.62 -19.41 13.54
C ASP A 131 -5.63 -19.83 12.45
N ASP A 132 -5.92 -21.13 12.39
CA ASP A 132 -6.85 -21.71 11.43
C ASP A 132 -8.30 -21.24 11.58
N GLU A 133 -8.73 -20.86 12.79
CA GLU A 133 -10.09 -20.33 12.97
C GLU A 133 -10.21 -18.94 12.31
N ILE A 134 -9.22 -18.06 12.54
CA ILE A 134 -9.17 -16.75 11.87
C ILE A 134 -9.08 -16.93 10.36
N ALA A 135 -8.22 -17.84 9.89
CA ALA A 135 -8.09 -18.14 8.46
C ALA A 135 -9.41 -18.61 7.85
N LEU A 136 -10.13 -19.52 8.52
CA LEU A 136 -11.43 -20.00 8.08
C LEU A 136 -12.46 -18.86 8.01
N GLY A 137 -12.57 -18.04 9.06
CA GLY A 137 -13.48 -16.89 9.07
C GLY A 137 -13.19 -15.89 7.96
N LEU A 138 -11.90 -15.61 7.68
CA LEU A 138 -11.50 -14.75 6.57
C LEU A 138 -11.78 -15.39 5.20
N LYS A 139 -11.61 -16.70 5.04
CA LYS A 139 -11.94 -17.42 3.79
C LYS A 139 -13.43 -17.42 3.48
N LEU A 140 -14.28 -17.54 4.51
CA LEU A 140 -15.73 -17.36 4.39
C LEU A 140 -16.07 -15.92 4.00
N PHE A 141 -15.38 -14.94 4.60
CA PHE A 141 -15.56 -13.52 4.29
C PHE A 141 -15.18 -13.16 2.85
N THR A 142 -14.09 -13.73 2.34
CA THR A 142 -13.62 -13.46 0.98
C THR A 142 -14.31 -14.31 -0.07
N GLY A 143 -14.93 -15.42 0.33
CA GLY A 143 -15.52 -16.43 -0.55
C GLY A 143 -14.52 -17.40 -1.14
N GLU A 144 -13.34 -17.54 -0.54
CA GLU A 144 -12.44 -18.68 -0.80
C GLU A 144 -13.10 -20.00 -0.38
N ILE A 145 -13.93 -19.96 0.66
CA ILE A 145 -14.77 -21.09 1.11
C ILE A 145 -16.23 -20.65 1.06
N SER A 146 -17.09 -21.52 0.50
CA SER A 146 -18.53 -21.27 0.47
C SER A 146 -19.12 -21.34 1.89
N PRO A 147 -19.99 -20.38 2.28
CA PRO A 147 -20.76 -20.42 3.52
C PRO A 147 -21.56 -21.71 3.72
N SER A 148 -21.94 -22.41 2.65
CA SER A 148 -22.69 -23.67 2.72
C SER A 148 -21.94 -24.80 3.43
N TYR A 149 -20.60 -24.74 3.49
CA TYR A 149 -19.79 -25.75 4.17
C TYR A 149 -19.67 -25.52 5.67
N HIS A 150 -19.99 -24.31 6.14
CA HIS A 150 -19.85 -23.90 7.55
C HIS A 150 -21.05 -23.09 8.06
N PRO A 151 -22.29 -23.63 7.97
CA PRO A 151 -23.48 -22.92 8.46
C PRO A 151 -23.43 -22.63 9.97
N GLU A 152 -22.70 -23.44 10.74
CA GLU A 152 -22.50 -23.28 12.19
C GLU A 152 -21.73 -22.01 12.58
N LEU A 153 -21.00 -21.41 11.63
CA LEU A 153 -20.22 -20.18 11.84
C LEU A 153 -21.00 -18.91 11.44
N ILE A 154 -22.26 -19.04 11.03
CA ILE A 154 -23.11 -17.95 10.54
C ILE A 154 -24.22 -17.68 11.55
N LYS A 155 -24.34 -16.44 12.04
CA LYS A 155 -25.35 -16.09 13.06
C LYS A 155 -26.67 -15.54 12.49
N VAL A 156 -26.75 -15.30 11.18
CA VAL A 156 -27.94 -14.76 10.51
C VAL A 156 -28.68 -15.85 9.76
N SER A 157 -30.02 -15.74 9.72
CA SER A 157 -30.87 -16.69 8.98
C SER A 157 -30.85 -16.47 7.46
N SER A 158 -30.50 -15.26 7.00
CA SER A 158 -30.43 -14.91 5.59
C SER A 158 -29.18 -14.10 5.28
N LEU A 159 -28.37 -14.58 4.33
CA LEU A 159 -27.17 -13.89 3.87
C LEU A 159 -27.50 -12.67 3.00
N ARG A 160 -26.71 -11.60 3.14
CA ARG A 160 -26.75 -10.46 2.21
C ARG A 160 -26.25 -10.83 0.83
N ASP A 161 -25.23 -11.68 0.73
CA ASP A 161 -24.78 -12.23 -0.56
C ASP A 161 -25.75 -13.32 -1.03
N LYS A 162 -26.62 -12.98 -2.00
CA LYS A 162 -27.67 -13.88 -2.50
C LYS A 162 -27.13 -15.06 -3.28
N GLU A 163 -25.96 -14.92 -3.87
CA GLU A 163 -25.25 -16.00 -4.55
C GLU A 163 -24.57 -16.96 -3.56
N ARG A 164 -24.58 -16.60 -2.26
CA ARG A 164 -23.98 -17.37 -1.17
C ARG A 164 -22.53 -17.75 -1.47
N GLN A 165 -21.77 -16.84 -2.10
CA GLN A 165 -20.36 -17.07 -2.37
C GLN A 165 -19.50 -16.73 -1.16
N ARG A 166 -19.97 -15.82 -0.31
CA ARG A 166 -19.26 -15.36 0.89
C ARG A 166 -20.23 -14.90 1.97
N ILE A 167 -19.66 -14.52 3.11
CA ILE A 167 -20.35 -13.76 4.15
C ILE A 167 -19.67 -12.42 4.39
N PHE A 168 -20.31 -11.57 5.17
CA PHE A 168 -19.71 -10.37 5.74
C PHE A 168 -19.28 -10.64 7.20
N LEU A 169 -18.35 -9.85 7.74
CA LEU A 169 -17.79 -10.11 9.07
C LEU A 169 -18.81 -9.97 10.21
N ASP A 170 -19.81 -9.10 10.06
CA ASP A 170 -20.95 -8.95 10.95
C ASP A 170 -22.00 -10.08 10.82
N GLU A 171 -21.86 -10.99 9.86
CA GLU A 171 -22.69 -12.21 9.72
C GLU A 171 -22.04 -13.45 10.38
N LEU A 172 -20.76 -13.37 10.76
CA LEU A 172 -20.07 -14.40 11.54
C LEU A 172 -20.61 -14.47 12.97
N ILE A 173 -20.53 -15.65 13.58
CA ILE A 173 -20.74 -15.81 15.02
C ILE A 173 -19.84 -14.87 15.83
N ASP A 174 -20.38 -14.33 16.93
CA ASP A 174 -19.74 -13.24 17.67
C ASP A 174 -18.33 -13.62 18.17
N ARG A 175 -18.15 -14.85 18.69
CA ARG A 175 -16.84 -15.38 19.13
C ARG A 175 -15.76 -15.26 18.05
N LEU A 176 -16.06 -15.73 16.83
CA LEU A 176 -15.09 -15.74 15.73
C LEU A 176 -14.86 -14.33 15.17
N ARG A 177 -15.93 -13.54 15.05
CA ARG A 177 -15.85 -12.14 14.64
C ARG A 177 -14.95 -11.35 15.59
N GLU A 178 -15.14 -11.48 16.90
CA GLU A 178 -14.35 -10.79 17.92
C GLU A 178 -12.90 -11.24 17.89
N LYS A 179 -12.64 -12.54 17.74
CA LYS A 179 -11.29 -13.09 17.57
C LYS A 179 -10.56 -12.49 16.37
N ILE A 180 -11.23 -12.32 15.23
CA ILE A 180 -10.66 -11.66 14.04
C ILE A 180 -10.34 -10.19 14.36
N VAL A 181 -11.30 -9.45 14.95
CA VAL A 181 -11.12 -8.03 15.28
C VAL A 181 -9.98 -7.82 16.26
N GLU A 182 -9.88 -8.65 17.30
CA GLU A 182 -8.82 -8.58 18.31
C GLU A 182 -7.45 -8.84 17.69
N PHE A 183 -7.32 -9.86 16.84
CA PHE A 183 -6.07 -10.12 16.13
C PHE A 183 -5.57 -8.90 15.36
N PHE A 184 -6.44 -8.24 14.58
CA PHE A 184 -6.07 -7.04 13.83
C PHE A 184 -5.82 -5.82 14.73
N ARG A 185 -6.43 -5.77 15.93
CA ARG A 185 -6.20 -4.73 16.92
C ARG A 185 -4.82 -4.87 17.56
N GLU A 186 -4.48 -6.06 18.03
CA GLU A 186 -3.20 -6.38 18.67
C GLU A 186 -2.03 -6.28 17.67
N ASN A 187 -2.25 -6.70 16.43
CA ASN A 187 -1.22 -6.75 15.38
C ASN A 187 -1.27 -5.57 14.41
N LYS A 188 -1.95 -4.48 14.79
CA LYS A 188 -2.23 -3.36 13.90
C LYS A 188 -0.98 -2.74 13.27
N ILE A 189 0.07 -2.50 14.07
CA ILE A 189 1.32 -1.90 13.59
C ILE A 189 1.98 -2.81 12.55
N LEU A 190 2.02 -4.12 12.82
CA LEU A 190 2.56 -5.12 11.92
C LEU A 190 1.81 -5.13 10.58
N VAL A 191 0.48 -5.23 10.64
CA VAL A 191 -0.39 -5.27 9.45
C VAL A 191 -0.24 -3.99 8.62
N VAL A 192 -0.31 -2.82 9.26
CA VAL A 192 -0.17 -1.52 8.58
C VAL A 192 1.20 -1.38 7.94
N SER A 193 2.26 -1.79 8.64
CA SER A 193 3.62 -1.76 8.11
C SER A 193 3.76 -2.66 6.89
N ASP A 194 3.30 -3.91 6.96
CA ASP A 194 3.46 -4.85 5.85
C ASP A 194 2.70 -4.41 4.60
N ILE A 195 1.47 -3.91 4.73
CA ILE A 195 0.66 -3.54 3.56
C ILE A 195 1.03 -2.17 2.96
N LEU A 196 1.61 -1.25 3.75
CA LEU A 196 1.97 0.10 3.26
C LEU A 196 3.46 0.26 2.96
N LYS A 197 4.34 -0.36 3.75
CA LYS A 197 5.79 -0.25 3.62
C LYS A 197 6.41 -1.49 2.99
N GLY A 198 5.91 -2.68 3.35
CA GLY A 198 6.56 -3.95 3.02
C GLY A 198 7.83 -4.19 3.83
N ARG A 199 8.59 -5.23 3.48
CA ARG A 199 9.86 -5.60 4.14
C ARG A 199 11.00 -5.75 3.14
N GLY A 200 12.21 -5.93 3.66
CA GLY A 200 13.41 -6.19 2.86
C GLY A 200 13.90 -4.97 2.07
N GLY A 201 14.79 -5.21 1.11
CA GLY A 201 15.47 -4.15 0.36
C GLY A 201 14.60 -3.41 -0.66
N LEU A 202 13.32 -3.82 -0.83
CA LEU A 202 12.30 -3.08 -1.60
C LEU A 202 11.21 -2.46 -0.70
N SER A 203 11.41 -2.44 0.62
CA SER A 203 10.51 -1.70 1.51
C SER A 203 10.50 -0.22 1.13
N ALA A 204 9.31 0.38 1.07
CA ALA A 204 9.14 1.76 0.70
C ALA A 204 9.72 2.68 1.79
N ASN A 205 10.51 3.66 1.41
CA ASN A 205 10.98 4.74 2.28
C ASN A 205 10.03 5.95 2.20
N TRP A 206 9.39 6.12 1.05
CA TRP A 206 8.56 7.28 0.72
C TRP A 206 7.28 6.86 0.01
N ILE A 207 6.25 7.70 0.10
CA ILE A 207 5.04 7.62 -0.74
C ILE A 207 4.83 8.94 -1.49
N LEU A 208 4.71 8.86 -2.81
CA LEU A 208 4.31 9.97 -3.67
C LEU A 208 2.90 9.72 -4.17
N VAL A 209 1.98 10.62 -3.80
CA VAL A 209 0.61 10.64 -4.32
C VAL A 209 0.51 11.73 -5.36
N THR A 210 0.00 11.40 -6.54
CA THR A 210 -0.23 12.34 -7.64
C THR A 210 -1.71 12.38 -7.98
N LYS A 211 -2.27 13.58 -8.15
CA LYS A 211 -3.64 13.86 -8.57
C LYS A 211 -3.60 14.71 -9.83
N TYR A 212 -3.84 14.08 -10.98
CA TYR A 212 -3.85 14.78 -12.27
C TYR A 212 -5.22 15.43 -12.52
N ASN A 213 -5.20 16.71 -12.85
CA ASN A 213 -6.34 17.48 -13.31
C ASN A 213 -6.24 17.68 -14.83
N LYS A 214 -7.19 17.10 -15.54
CA LYS A 214 -7.24 17.15 -17.01
C LYS A 214 -7.66 18.52 -17.54
N ASN A 215 -8.40 19.31 -16.75
CA ASN A 215 -9.00 20.55 -17.23
C ASN A 215 -7.95 21.66 -17.40
N ASP A 216 -6.96 21.70 -16.52
CA ASP A 216 -5.87 22.69 -16.54
C ASP A 216 -4.51 22.06 -16.92
N ASP A 217 -4.49 20.78 -17.27
CA ASP A 217 -3.29 19.98 -17.49
C ASP A 217 -2.27 20.17 -16.36
N THR A 218 -2.69 19.95 -15.12
CA THR A 218 -1.80 20.04 -13.94
C THR A 218 -1.82 18.77 -13.11
N THR A 219 -0.73 18.51 -12.40
CA THR A 219 -0.63 17.44 -11.41
C THR A 219 -0.35 18.04 -10.04
N THR A 220 -1.31 17.92 -9.13
CA THR A 220 -1.07 18.17 -7.71
C THR A 220 -0.43 16.93 -7.08
N TRP A 221 0.61 17.09 -6.28
CA TRP A 221 1.33 15.97 -5.69
C TRP A 221 1.72 16.24 -4.24
N ILE A 222 1.89 15.15 -3.48
CA ILE A 222 2.43 15.18 -2.12
C ILE A 222 3.39 14.01 -1.93
N LEU A 223 4.57 14.30 -1.38
CA LEU A 223 5.60 13.34 -1.03
C LEU A 223 5.72 13.32 0.51
N LYS A 224 5.57 12.16 1.12
CA LYS A 224 5.77 11.97 2.57
C LYS A 224 6.64 10.76 2.83
N ASP A 225 7.37 10.80 3.94
CA ASP A 225 8.06 9.62 4.44
C ASP A 225 7.03 8.53 4.77
N ILE A 226 7.46 7.27 4.63
CA ILE A 226 6.55 6.15 4.79
C ILE A 226 5.99 6.04 6.21
N ASN A 227 6.74 6.49 7.23
CA ASN A 227 6.31 6.38 8.62
C ASN A 227 5.17 7.36 8.91
N THR A 228 5.24 8.58 8.39
CA THR A 228 4.13 9.55 8.42
C THR A 228 2.89 8.97 7.74
N ALA A 229 3.04 8.31 6.58
CA ALA A 229 1.92 7.68 5.90
C ALA A 229 1.32 6.51 6.70
N MET A 230 2.16 5.65 7.29
CA MET A 230 1.72 4.56 8.16
C MET A 230 0.97 5.07 9.39
N ASN A 231 1.49 6.10 10.06
CA ASN A 231 0.84 6.72 11.20
C ASN A 231 -0.51 7.34 10.80
N PHE A 232 -0.56 8.03 9.66
CA PHE A 232 -1.77 8.67 9.19
C PHE A 232 -2.88 7.69 8.82
N PHE A 233 -2.56 6.67 8.02
CA PHE A 233 -3.54 5.68 7.58
C PHE A 233 -3.85 4.65 8.67
N GLY A 234 -2.90 4.37 9.55
CA GLY A 234 -3.10 3.55 10.73
C GLY A 234 -3.90 4.25 11.83
N ALA A 235 -4.09 5.57 11.81
CA ALA A 235 -4.85 6.26 12.86
C ALA A 235 -6.34 5.86 12.89
N GLY A 236 -6.90 5.67 14.09
CA GLY A 236 -8.30 5.26 14.32
C GLY A 236 -8.44 3.85 14.91
N ASN A 237 -9.66 3.37 15.11
CA ASN A 237 -9.92 2.07 15.72
C ASN A 237 -9.86 0.91 14.70
N VAL A 238 -9.80 -0.32 15.21
CA VAL A 238 -10.06 -1.53 14.43
C VAL A 238 -11.48 -1.99 14.72
N GLU A 239 -12.36 -1.92 13.73
CA GLU A 239 -13.81 -2.13 13.90
C GLU A 239 -14.49 -2.61 12.62
N ILE A 240 -15.64 -3.26 12.77
CA ILE A 240 -16.45 -3.70 11.64
C ILE A 240 -17.11 -2.48 10.99
N SER A 241 -17.01 -2.38 9.67
CA SER A 241 -17.65 -1.29 8.93
C SER A 241 -19.18 -1.46 8.89
N PRO A 242 -19.95 -0.39 8.63
CA PRO A 242 -21.41 -0.49 8.48
C PRO A 242 -21.86 -1.47 7.38
N LYS A 243 -20.96 -1.79 6.43
CA LYS A 243 -21.21 -2.74 5.34
C LYS A 243 -20.58 -4.10 5.60
N GLY A 244 -20.11 -4.40 6.80
CA GLY A 244 -19.60 -5.73 7.15
C GLY A 244 -18.19 -6.07 6.64
N SER A 245 -17.40 -5.05 6.29
CA SER A 245 -15.95 -5.14 6.08
C SER A 245 -15.21 -4.83 7.39
N LEU A 246 -13.87 -4.75 7.38
CA LEU A 246 -13.10 -4.31 8.54
C LEU A 246 -12.41 -2.98 8.25
N TYR A 247 -12.56 -2.02 9.15
CA TYR A 247 -11.72 -0.83 9.22
C TYR A 247 -10.52 -1.11 10.13
N ILE A 248 -9.33 -0.73 9.66
CA ILE A 248 -8.06 -0.77 10.40
C ILE A 248 -7.53 0.66 10.37
N GLY A 249 -7.99 1.49 11.31
CA GLY A 249 -7.83 2.94 11.19
C GLY A 249 -8.53 3.46 9.92
N LYS A 250 -7.78 4.12 9.03
CA LYS A 250 -8.27 4.62 7.73
C LYS A 250 -8.07 3.65 6.57
N ILE A 251 -7.62 2.43 6.85
CA ILE A 251 -7.48 1.35 5.86
C ILE A 251 -8.72 0.48 5.93
N THR A 252 -9.24 0.08 4.76
CA THR A 252 -10.33 -0.88 4.70
C THR A 252 -9.84 -2.20 4.15
N MET A 253 -10.12 -3.26 4.90
CA MET A 253 -9.97 -4.65 4.47
C MET A 253 -11.31 -5.17 3.94
N GLN A 254 -11.30 -5.73 2.74
CA GLN A 254 -12.49 -6.20 2.04
C GLN A 254 -12.20 -7.40 1.13
N ARG A 255 -13.24 -8.16 0.74
CA ARG A 255 -13.18 -9.02 -0.45
C ARG A 255 -12.77 -8.16 -1.65
N LYS A 256 -11.84 -8.66 -2.49
CA LYS A 256 -11.44 -7.95 -3.71
C LYS A 256 -12.63 -7.68 -4.62
N GLY A 257 -13.40 -8.72 -4.94
CA GLY A 257 -14.42 -8.68 -5.97
C GLY A 257 -13.86 -8.44 -7.38
N GLY A 258 -14.69 -8.73 -8.39
CA GLY A 258 -14.35 -8.56 -9.80
C GLY A 258 -13.21 -9.47 -10.28
N THR A 259 -13.02 -9.54 -11.58
CA THR A 259 -11.98 -10.37 -12.21
C THR A 259 -10.66 -9.60 -12.38
N PRO A 260 -9.50 -10.28 -12.39
CA PRO A 260 -9.26 -11.68 -11.97
C PRO A 260 -9.15 -11.82 -10.44
N ASP A 261 -9.31 -13.04 -9.94
CA ASP A 261 -9.18 -13.45 -8.52
C ASP A 261 -10.12 -12.73 -7.54
N PRO A 262 -11.45 -12.85 -7.69
CA PRO A 262 -12.43 -12.09 -6.90
C PRO A 262 -12.42 -12.39 -5.40
N THR A 263 -11.86 -13.52 -5.00
CA THR A 263 -11.88 -14.07 -3.64
C THR A 263 -10.63 -13.77 -2.83
N LYS A 264 -9.70 -12.93 -3.34
CA LYS A 264 -8.57 -12.46 -2.51
C LYS A 264 -9.01 -11.47 -1.44
N LEU A 265 -8.32 -11.47 -0.31
CA LEU A 265 -8.41 -10.42 0.72
C LEU A 265 -7.63 -9.19 0.26
N GLN A 266 -8.27 -8.02 0.29
CA GLN A 266 -7.77 -6.77 -0.29
C GLN A 266 -7.78 -5.64 0.73
N PHE A 267 -6.72 -4.83 0.73
CA PHE A 267 -6.59 -3.62 1.53
C PHE A 267 -6.63 -2.38 0.63
N LYS A 268 -7.41 -1.38 1.04
CA LYS A 268 -7.55 -0.11 0.33
C LYS A 268 -7.42 1.09 1.25
N ILE A 269 -6.88 2.18 0.69
CA ILE A 269 -6.80 3.49 1.33
C ILE A 269 -7.43 4.55 0.42
N LYS A 270 -7.57 5.77 0.95
CA LYS A 270 -7.89 6.98 0.21
C LYS A 270 -6.63 7.86 0.09
N PRO A 271 -5.79 7.70 -0.95
CA PRO A 271 -4.51 8.41 -1.02
C PRO A 271 -4.65 9.92 -0.98
N CYS A 272 -5.73 10.51 -1.52
CA CYS A 272 -5.91 11.95 -1.48
C CYS A 272 -6.03 12.51 -0.05
N GLU A 273 -6.32 11.67 0.95
CA GLU A 273 -6.34 12.14 2.33
C GLU A 273 -4.96 12.61 2.82
N LEU A 274 -3.86 12.14 2.22
CA LEU A 274 -2.52 12.66 2.55
C LEU A 274 -2.39 14.15 2.22
N PHE A 275 -3.09 14.68 1.22
CA PHE A 275 -3.08 16.13 0.93
C PHE A 275 -3.60 16.98 2.11
N LYS A 276 -4.33 16.39 3.06
CA LYS A 276 -4.77 17.07 4.28
C LYS A 276 -3.61 17.35 5.26
N LEU A 277 -2.50 16.60 5.15
CA LEU A 277 -1.25 16.82 5.91
C LEU A 277 -0.34 17.87 5.30
N GLY A 278 -0.68 18.38 4.12
CA GLY A 278 0.06 19.42 3.44
C GLY A 278 -0.55 20.81 3.58
N LYS A 279 -1.41 21.00 4.59
CA LYS A 279 -2.02 22.27 4.97
C LYS A 279 -1.52 22.72 6.32
#